data_AF-A0A3C0K7Z3-F1
#
_entry.id   AF-A0A3C0K7Z3-F1
#
_cell.length_a   1.000
_cell.length_b   1.000
_cell.length_c   1.000
_cell.angle_alpha   90.00
_cell.angle_beta   90.00
_cell.angle_gamma   90.00
#
_symmetry.space_group_name_H-M   'P 1'
#
loop_
_entity.id
_entity.type
_entity.pdbx_description
1 polymer ?
#
loop_
_entity_poly.entity_id
_entity_poly.type
_entity_poly.pdbx_seq_one_letter_code
_entity_poly.pdbx_strand_id
1 'polypeptide(L)' 'MILGVIADDFTGATDVASMLVRAGMRTVQVLGVPEGELPRADAVVVALKSRTIAPLEAVA' A
#
# COMPACT_ATOMS: atom_id res chain seq x y z
N MET A 1 -11.59 5.67 5.58
CA MET A 1 -10.31 4.94 5.71
C MET A 1 -10.10 4.61 7.17
N ILE A 2 -9.98 3.32 7.47
CA ILE A 2 -9.79 2.75 8.81
C ILE A 2 -8.34 2.24 8.95
N LEU A 3 -7.76 1.74 7.86
CA LEU A 3 -6.40 1.17 7.84
C LEU A 3 -5.57 1.69 6.65
N GLY A 4 -4.31 2.02 6.91
CA GLY A 4 -3.30 2.30 5.89
C GLY A 4 -2.15 1.29 5.99
N VAL A 5 -1.72 0.75 4.86
CA VAL A 5 -0.58 -0.19 4.78
C VAL A 5 0.47 0.41 3.84
N ILE A 6 1.73 0.36 4.22
CA ILE A 6 2.86 0.69 3.34
C ILE A 6 3.69 -0.59 3.18
N ALA A 7 3.81 -1.05 1.94
CA ALA A 7 4.62 -2.21 1.58
C ALA A 7 5.81 -1.77 0.73
N ASP A 8 6.94 -2.44 0.90
CA ASP A 8 8.20 -2.15 0.21
C ASP A 8 8.28 -2.73 -1.21
N ASP A 9 7.32 -3.60 -1.57
CA ASP A 9 7.15 -4.20 -2.88
C ASP A 9 5.67 -4.34 -3.31
N PHE A 10 5.45 -4.77 -4.56
CA PHE A 10 4.12 -4.95 -5.13
C PHE A 10 3.47 -6.29 -4.75
N THR A 11 4.26 -7.35 -4.58
CA THR A 11 3.72 -8.68 -4.27
C THR A 11 3.19 -8.73 -2.84
N GLY A 12 3.98 -8.29 -1.85
CA GLY A 12 3.54 -8.22 -0.46
C GLY A 12 2.37 -7.26 -0.25
N ALA A 13 2.34 -6.14 -0.99
CA ALA A 13 1.17 -5.25 -1.01
C ALA A 13 -0.10 -5.97 -1.47
N THR A 14 -0.01 -6.73 -2.56
CA THR A 14 -1.14 -7.45 -3.15
C THR A 14 -1.64 -8.55 -2.21
N ASP A 15 -0.73 -9.27 -1.55
CA ASP A 15 -1.07 -10.31 -0.58
C ASP A 15 -1.86 -9.73 0.60
N VAL A 16 -1.39 -8.62 1.18
CA VAL A 16 -2.09 -7.94 2.28
C VAL A 16 -3.44 -7.39 1.80
N ALA A 17 -3.50 -6.75 0.64
CA ALA A 17 -4.75 -6.25 0.09
C ALA A 17 -5.79 -7.38 -0.09
N SER A 18 -5.35 -8.54 -0.59
CA SER A 18 -6.20 -9.73 -0.74
C SER A 18 -6.71 -10.24 0.61
N MET A 19 -5.86 -10.29 1.64
CA MET A 19 -6.29 -10.67 3.00
C MET A 19 -7.34 -9.71 3.56
N LEU A 20 -7.17 -8.40 3.39
CA LEU A 20 -8.10 -7.38 3.87
C LEU A 20 -9.46 -7.47 3.14
N VAL A 21 -9.45 -7.68 1.83
CA VAL A 21 -10.68 -7.94 1.05
C VAL A 21 -11.39 -9.19 1.56
N ARG A 22 -10.66 -10.29 1.80
CA ARG A 22 -11.24 -11.53 2.36
C ARG A 22 -11.80 -11.35 3.77
N ALA A 23 -11.27 -10.39 4.53
CA ALA A 23 -11.79 -10.00 5.85
C ALA A 23 -12.98 -9.04 5.77
N GLY A 24 -13.46 -8.69 4.57
CA GLY A 24 -14.65 -7.87 4.35
C GLY A 24 -14.37 -6.36 4.21
N MET A 25 -13.10 -5.93 4.15
CA MET A 25 -12.76 -4.52 3.93
C MET A 25 -12.78 -4.16 2.45
N ARG A 26 -13.42 -3.05 2.09
CA ARG A 26 -13.19 -2.42 0.78
C ARG A 26 -11.77 -1.87 0.77
N THR A 27 -10.90 -2.51 -0.01
CA THR A 27 -9.46 -2.21 -0.02
C THR A 27 -9.03 -1.73 -1.39
N VAL A 28 -8.24 -0.66 -1.44
CA VAL A 28 -7.62 -0.16 -2.67
C VAL A 28 -6.10 -0.22 -2.53
N GLN A 29 -5.43 -0.86 -3.48
CA GLN A 29 -3.98 -0.79 -3.60
C GLN A 29 -3.59 0.37 -4.53
N VAL A 30 -2.62 1.17 -4.10
CA VAL A 30 -2.04 2.28 -4.85
C VAL A 30 -0.56 1.96 -5.10
N LEU A 31 -0.10 2.24 -6.31
CA LEU A 31 1.30 2.03 -6.70
C LEU A 31 2.08 3.34 -6.58
N GLY A 32 3.21 3.31 -5.88
CA GLY A 32 4.00 4.50 -5.60
C GLY A 32 3.36 5.41 -4.55
N VAL A 33 4.00 6.57 -4.32
CA VAL A 33 3.50 7.57 -3.37
C VAL A 33 2.29 8.28 -4.00
N PRO A 34 1.11 8.27 -3.37
CA PRO A 34 -0.07 8.95 -3.90
C PRO A 34 0.11 10.47 -3.88
N GLU A 35 -0.16 11.10 -5.01
CA GLU A 35 -0.26 12.56 -5.12
C GLU A 35 -1.73 12.98 -4.98
N GLY A 36 -2.06 13.68 -3.89
CA GLY A 36 -3.41 14.20 -3.65
C GLY A 36 -4.28 13.35 -2.71
N GLU A 37 -5.61 13.43 -2.88
CA GLU A 37 -6.56 12.75 -2.00
C GLU A 37 -6.53 11.24 -2.24
N LEU A 38 -6.46 10.48 -1.15
CA LEU A 38 -6.51 9.02 -1.20
C LEU A 38 -7.90 8.51 -1.63
N PRO A 39 -7.97 7.37 -2.33
CA PRO A 39 -9.24 6.76 -2.71
C PRO A 39 -10.09 6.42 -1.48
N ARG A 40 -11.41 6.62 -1.58
CA ARG A 40 -12.35 6.31 -0.50
C ARG A 40 -12.53 4.81 -0.33
N ALA A 41 -11.77 4.25 0.61
CA ALA A 41 -11.80 2.84 0.97
C ALA A 41 -11.78 2.64 2.50
N ASP A 42 -12.04 1.41 2.93
CA ASP A 42 -11.90 1.01 4.33
C ASP A 42 -10.41 0.77 4.64
N ALA A 43 -9.66 0.24 3.68
CA ALA A 43 -8.20 0.17 3.72
C ALA A 43 -7.54 0.68 2.43
N VAL A 44 -6.38 1.33 2.57
CA VAL A 44 -5.52 1.71 1.44
C VAL A 44 -4.14 1.07 1.62
N VAL A 45 -3.68 0.33 0.61
CA VAL A 45 -2.36 -0.32 0.60
C VAL A 45 -1.47 0.40 -0.41
N VAL A 46 -0.44 1.08 0.06
CA VAL A 46 0.56 1.75 -0.77
C VAL A 46 1.72 0.78 -1.02
N ALA A 47 1.98 0.50 -2.29
CA ALA A 47 3.03 -0.40 -2.71
C ALA A 47 4.20 0.38 -3.29
N LEU A 48 5.35 0.34 -2.64
CA LEU A 48 6.58 1.01 -3.06
C LEU A 48 7.53 0.02 -3.74
N LYS A 49 8.67 0.52 -4.23
CA LYS A 49 9.81 -0.30 -4.69
C LYS A 49 11.04 -0.02 -3.83
N SER A 50 10.85 0.06 -2.52
CA SER A 50 11.90 0.48 -1.59
C SER A 50 12.78 -0.68 -1.07
N ARG A 51 12.41 -1.94 -1.32
CA ARG A 51 13.12 -3.12 -0.80
C ARG A 51 14.63 -3.15 -1.08
N THR A 52 15.05 -2.71 -2.27
CA THR A 52 16.42 -2.93 -2.77
C THR A 52 17.17 -1.64 -3.12
N ILE A 53 16.54 -0.48 -2.93
CA ILE A 53 17.19 0.82 -3.20
C ILE A 53 18.05 1.24 -1.99
N ALA A 54 18.85 2.30 -2.15
CA ALA A 54 19.68 2.76 -1.05
C ALA A 54 18.80 3.23 0.14
N PRO A 55 19.23 3.05 1.40
CA PRO A 55 18.41 3.41 2.56
C PRO A 55 17.93 4.87 2.55
N LEU A 56 18.76 5.79 2.06
CA LEU A 56 18.39 7.21 1.93
C LEU A 56 17.32 7.43 0.86
N GLU A 57 17.33 6.65 -0.23
CA GLU A 57 16.29 6.71 -1.27
C GLU A 57 14.99 6.04 -0.79
N ALA A 58 15.08 5.03 0.08
CA ALA A 58 13.93 4.32 0.64
C ALA A 58 13.11 5.15 1.63
N VAL A 59 13.73 6.16 2.27
CA VAL A 59 13.08 7.04 3.26
C VAL A 59 12.82 8.45 2.75
N ALA A 60 13.19 8.75 1.50
CA ALA A 60 13.05 10.07 0.88
C ALA A 60 11.58 10.42 0.55
#